data_AF-A0A147GQ58-F1
#
_entry.id   AF-A0A147GQ58-F1
#
_cell.length_a   1.000
_cell.length_b   1.000
_cell.length_c   1.000
_cell.angle_alpha   90.00
_cell.angle_beta   90.00
_cell.angle_gamma   90.00
#
_symmetry.space_group_name_H-M   'P 1'
#
loop_
_entity.id
_entity.type
_entity.pdbx_description
1 polymer ?
#
loop_
_entity_poly.entity_id
_entity_poly.type
_entity_poly.pdbx_seq_one_letter_code
_entity_poly.pdbx_strand_id
1 'polypeptide(L)'
;MWGRTANLRQRIDGLSWAQWLAAAAPGAAAFGWWAGRLSVWVPAMAVLAGFMLCVALRAWQCSLRRQFIREAALPPFLRGKLREAFPHLSERDADLVLRGLRQFFMTHLRSGRRFVAMPSRAVDEAWHAHILHTEAYQRWCRAAFGRLLHHTPAEVLSRDARRNDGLRRTWYWACKEESIDPRRPIRLPLLFALDAKFAIAGGFHYVPDCSAIDRASGSDVYCGSSFGAERDGSWGGPFDDDRRAGDSQGFGGSETSSSAESSDSGDAGSSCGGG
;
A
#
# COMPACT_ATOMS: atom_id res chain seq x y z
N MET A 1 -4.70 25.53 -5.57
CA MET A 1 -4.45 24.10 -5.23
C MET A 1 -4.26 23.84 -3.74
N TRP A 2 -3.45 24.64 -3.03
CA TRP A 2 -3.17 24.50 -1.59
C TRP A 2 -4.40 24.50 -0.66
N GLY A 3 -5.42 25.33 -0.93
CA GLY A 3 -6.65 25.36 -0.12
C GLY A 3 -7.48 24.07 -0.19
N ARG A 4 -7.50 23.40 -1.34
CA ARG A 4 -8.27 22.15 -1.53
C ARG A 4 -7.66 20.98 -0.78
N THR A 5 -6.33 20.87 -0.78
CA THR A 5 -5.62 19.79 -0.06
C THR A 5 -5.68 19.98 1.45
N ALA A 6 -5.60 21.23 1.94
CA ALA A 6 -5.82 21.55 3.36
C ALA A 6 -7.25 21.18 3.81
N ASN A 7 -8.25 21.48 2.99
CA ASN A 7 -9.64 21.10 3.24
C ASN A 7 -9.83 19.57 3.30
N LEU A 8 -9.17 18.82 2.41
CA LEU A 8 -9.21 17.36 2.44
C LEU A 8 -8.60 16.78 3.73
N ARG A 9 -7.49 17.35 4.22
CA ARG A 9 -6.88 16.94 5.50
C ARG A 9 -7.84 17.15 6.67
N GLN A 10 -8.40 18.34 6.79
CA GLN A 10 -9.38 18.67 7.84
C GLN A 10 -10.60 17.74 7.82
N ARG A 11 -11.11 17.41 6.63
CA ARG A 11 -12.22 16.45 6.49
C ARG A 11 -11.83 15.04 6.93
N ILE A 12 -10.64 14.57 6.57
CA ILE A 12 -10.14 13.25 6.97
C ILE A 12 -10.02 13.16 8.50
N ASP A 13 -9.51 14.21 9.14
CA ASP A 13 -9.35 14.27 10.60
C ASP A 13 -10.72 14.35 11.30
N GLY A 14 -11.64 15.17 10.79
CA GLY A 14 -13.01 15.25 11.30
C GLY A 14 -13.76 13.91 11.23
N LEU A 15 -13.55 13.14 10.15
CA LEU A 15 -14.15 11.80 10.04
C LEU A 15 -13.57 10.80 11.04
N SER A 16 -12.28 10.89 11.39
CA SER A 16 -11.73 10.02 12.43
C SER A 16 -12.35 10.29 13.80
N TRP A 17 -12.62 11.55 14.14
CA TRP A 17 -13.36 11.90 15.37
C TRP A 17 -14.80 11.41 15.33
N ALA A 18 -15.49 11.59 14.19
CA ALA A 18 -16.86 11.10 14.02
C ALA A 18 -16.98 9.59 14.16
N GLN A 19 -15.99 8.81 13.67
CA GLN A 19 -15.95 7.36 13.85
C GLN A 19 -15.79 6.98 15.32
N TRP A 20 -14.94 7.68 16.07
CA TRP A 20 -14.75 7.48 17.50
C TRP A 20 -16.05 7.73 18.28
N LEU A 21 -16.75 8.83 17.99
CA LEU A 21 -18.04 9.15 18.61
C LEU A 21 -19.12 8.11 18.26
N ALA A 22 -19.20 7.69 17.00
CA ALA A 22 -20.13 6.66 16.56
C ALA A 22 -19.89 5.31 17.26
N ALA A 23 -18.63 4.96 17.52
CA ALA A 23 -18.26 3.74 18.24
C ALA A 23 -18.57 3.81 19.76
N ALA A 24 -18.61 5.01 20.36
CA ALA A 24 -18.94 5.21 21.76
C ALA A 24 -20.45 5.19 22.05
N ALA A 25 -21.29 5.49 21.05
CA ALA A 25 -22.74 5.60 21.20
C ALA A 25 -23.45 4.35 21.76
N PRO A 26 -23.08 3.10 21.39
CA PRO A 26 -23.67 1.90 21.99
C PRO A 26 -23.44 1.77 23.50
N GLY A 27 -22.28 2.23 24.00
CA GLY A 27 -21.97 2.19 25.43
C GLY A 27 -22.90 3.08 26.26
N ALA A 28 -23.22 4.26 25.74
CA ALA A 28 -24.19 5.16 26.36
C ALA A 28 -25.62 4.59 26.37
N ALA A 29 -26.03 3.93 25.28
CA ALA A 29 -27.34 3.27 25.20
C ALA A 29 -27.45 2.07 26.15
N ALA A 30 -26.37 1.28 26.30
CA ALA A 30 -26.31 0.16 27.24
C ALA A 30 -26.41 0.63 28.70
N PHE A 31 -25.76 1.74 29.06
CA PHE A 31 -25.87 2.34 30.40
C PHE A 31 -27.31 2.79 30.70
N GLY A 32 -27.99 3.41 29.74
CA GLY A 32 -29.38 3.84 29.90
C GLY A 32 -30.37 2.67 30.06
N TRP A 33 -30.11 1.53 29.39
CA TRP A 33 -30.86 0.29 29.62
C TRP A 33 -30.60 -0.29 31.02
N TRP A 34 -29.34 -0.39 31.44
CA TRP A 34 -28.96 -0.87 32.78
C TRP A 34 -29.57 -0.03 33.91
N ALA A 35 -29.62 1.28 33.72
CA ALA A 35 -30.25 2.21 34.67
C ALA A 35 -31.80 2.16 34.69
N GLY A 36 -32.41 1.23 33.93
CA GLY A 36 -33.86 1.03 33.87
C GLY A 36 -34.61 2.14 33.11
N ARG A 37 -33.90 3.01 32.37
CA ARG A 37 -34.49 4.17 31.68
C ARG A 37 -34.90 3.89 30.24
N LEU A 38 -34.38 2.81 29.64
CA LEU A 38 -34.58 2.49 28.22
C LEU A 38 -35.00 1.03 28.04
N SER A 39 -35.78 0.76 26.99
CA SER A 39 -36.14 -0.60 26.57
C SER A 39 -34.93 -1.35 25.99
N VAL A 40 -34.92 -2.68 26.09
CA VAL A 40 -33.84 -3.57 25.60
C VAL A 40 -33.56 -3.45 24.10
N TRP A 41 -34.54 -2.98 23.31
CA TRP A 41 -34.38 -2.78 21.87
C TRP A 41 -33.52 -1.57 21.51
N VAL A 42 -33.43 -0.57 22.40
CA VAL A 42 -32.66 0.66 22.19
C VAL A 42 -31.16 0.39 22.03
N PRO A 43 -30.48 -0.37 22.92
CA PRO A 43 -29.07 -0.69 22.72
C PRO A 43 -28.85 -1.55 21.46
N ALA A 44 -29.74 -2.48 21.13
CA ALA A 44 -29.63 -3.29 19.92
C ALA A 44 -29.69 -2.44 18.64
N MET A 45 -30.64 -1.51 18.55
CA MET A 45 -30.72 -0.56 17.44
C MET A 45 -29.54 0.41 17.40
N ALA A 46 -29.06 0.86 18.56
CA ALA A 46 -27.88 1.73 18.64
C ALA A 46 -26.60 1.03 18.15
N VAL A 47 -26.43 -0.26 18.44
CA VAL A 47 -25.31 -1.08 17.92
C VAL A 47 -25.39 -1.18 16.39
N LEU A 48 -26.56 -1.54 15.84
CA LEU A 48 -26.74 -1.67 14.38
C LEU A 48 -26.53 -0.33 13.66
N ALA A 49 -27.14 0.75 14.16
CA ALA A 49 -26.98 2.09 13.60
C ALA A 49 -25.53 2.58 13.70
N GLY A 50 -24.89 2.37 14.86
CA GLY A 50 -23.47 2.70 15.08
C GLY A 50 -22.54 1.92 14.14
N PHE A 51 -22.81 0.63 13.91
CA PHE A 51 -22.07 -0.18 12.95
C PHE A 51 -22.21 0.35 11.52
N MET A 52 -23.44 0.59 11.05
CA MET A 52 -23.70 1.11 9.71
C MET A 52 -23.07 2.50 9.51
N LEU A 53 -23.16 3.38 10.50
CA LEU A 53 -22.52 4.69 10.48
C LEU A 53 -20.99 4.57 10.42
N CYS A 54 -20.39 3.68 11.22
CA CYS A 54 -18.95 3.41 11.18
C CYS A 54 -18.51 2.91 9.80
N VAL A 55 -19.25 2.00 9.17
CA VAL A 55 -18.96 1.51 7.81
C VAL A 55 -19.03 2.67 6.80
N ALA A 56 -20.07 3.49 6.85
CA ALA A 56 -20.24 4.64 5.95
C ALA A 56 -19.11 5.67 6.13
N LEU A 57 -18.76 6.02 7.38
CA LEU A 57 -17.68 6.96 7.68
C LEU A 57 -16.32 6.41 7.23
N ARG A 58 -16.06 5.11 7.38
CA ARG A 58 -14.83 4.46 6.88
C ARG A 58 -14.77 4.48 5.36
N ALA A 59 -15.87 4.16 4.68
CA ALA A 59 -15.95 4.22 3.22
C ALA A 59 -15.70 5.64 2.71
N TRP A 60 -16.28 6.64 3.38
CA TRP A 60 -16.07 8.04 3.04
C TRP A 60 -14.63 8.49 3.28
N GLN A 61 -14.03 8.15 4.42
CA GLN A 61 -12.63 8.46 4.69
C GLN A 61 -11.69 7.81 3.66
N CYS A 62 -11.93 6.56 3.28
CA CYS A 62 -11.21 5.88 2.21
C CYS A 62 -11.32 6.62 0.87
N SER A 63 -12.50 7.12 0.53
CA SER A 63 -12.73 7.93 -0.68
C SER A 63 -11.91 9.22 -0.65
N LEU A 64 -11.93 9.96 0.46
CA LEU A 64 -11.16 11.20 0.61
C LEU A 64 -9.65 10.96 0.57
N ARG A 65 -9.16 9.87 1.15
CA ARG A 65 -7.74 9.49 1.08
C ARG A 65 -7.30 9.19 -0.36
N ARG A 66 -8.14 8.51 -1.15
CA ARG A 66 -7.88 8.28 -2.59
C ARG A 66 -7.85 9.61 -3.35
N GLN A 67 -8.79 10.49 -3.08
CA GLN A 67 -8.82 11.83 -3.68
C GLN A 67 -7.55 12.63 -3.31
N PHE A 68 -7.12 12.57 -2.06
CA PHE A 68 -5.91 13.23 -1.59
C PHE A 68 -4.68 12.74 -2.37
N ILE A 69 -4.48 11.42 -2.55
CA ILE A 69 -3.33 10.89 -3.31
C ILE A 69 -3.37 11.36 -4.77
N ARG A 70 -4.55 11.46 -5.39
CA ARG A 70 -4.72 11.91 -6.78
C ARG A 70 -4.45 13.40 -6.97
N GLU A 71 -4.95 14.23 -6.06
CA GLU A 71 -4.97 15.69 -6.23
C GLU A 71 -3.85 16.42 -5.47
N ALA A 72 -3.25 15.81 -4.46
CA ALA A 72 -2.21 16.46 -3.68
C ALA A 72 -0.98 16.80 -4.55
N ALA A 73 -0.51 18.03 -4.39
CA ALA A 73 0.77 18.45 -4.95
C ALA A 73 1.88 17.67 -4.25
N LEU A 74 2.67 16.93 -5.04
CA LEU A 74 3.95 16.43 -4.57
C LEU A 74 4.94 17.61 -4.47
N PRO A 75 5.92 17.55 -3.56
CA PRO A 75 6.87 18.63 -3.42
C PRO A 75 7.62 18.96 -4.72
N PRO A 76 7.75 20.24 -5.11
CA PRO A 76 8.34 20.61 -6.40
C PRO A 76 9.83 20.24 -6.51
N PHE A 77 10.55 20.17 -5.38
CA PHE A 77 11.98 19.81 -5.35
C PHE A 77 12.26 18.39 -5.88
N LEU A 78 11.26 17.48 -5.86
CA LEU A 78 11.43 16.12 -6.34
C LEU A 78 11.85 16.05 -7.82
N ARG A 79 11.37 17.00 -8.64
CA ARG A 79 11.77 17.08 -10.05
C ARG A 79 13.27 17.38 -10.18
N GLY A 80 13.78 18.29 -9.35
CA GLY A 80 15.20 18.63 -9.31
C GLY A 80 16.04 17.42 -8.89
N LYS A 81 15.64 16.75 -7.80
CA LYS A 81 16.33 15.55 -7.31
C LYS A 81 16.34 14.40 -8.30
N LEU A 82 15.24 14.16 -9.00
CA LEU A 82 15.20 13.15 -10.07
C LEU A 82 16.15 13.46 -11.23
N ARG A 83 16.28 14.73 -11.60
CA ARG A 83 17.17 15.15 -12.68
C ARG A 83 18.64 15.18 -12.26
N GLU A 84 18.91 15.39 -10.97
CA GLU A 84 20.25 15.20 -10.40
C GLU A 84 20.65 13.72 -10.47
N ALA A 85 19.75 12.81 -10.11
CA ALA A 85 20.00 11.36 -10.14
C ALA A 85 20.03 10.77 -11.56
N PHE A 86 19.20 11.29 -12.46
CA PHE A 86 19.07 10.84 -13.85
C PHE A 86 19.14 12.04 -14.81
N PRO A 87 20.36 12.51 -15.18
CA PRO A 87 20.55 13.73 -15.97
C PRO A 87 19.90 13.72 -17.35
N HIS A 88 19.64 12.54 -17.91
CA HIS A 88 18.99 12.35 -19.21
C HIS A 88 17.46 12.54 -19.19
N LEU A 89 16.83 12.63 -18.01
CA LEU A 89 15.39 12.85 -17.90
C LEU A 89 15.03 14.32 -18.20
N SER A 90 14.06 14.52 -19.08
CA SER A 90 13.44 15.84 -19.25
C SER A 90 12.50 16.18 -18.09
N GLU A 91 12.06 17.43 -17.99
CA GLU A 91 11.07 17.81 -16.98
C GLU A 91 9.74 17.06 -17.10
N ARG A 92 9.31 16.78 -18.35
CA ARG A 92 8.10 16.00 -18.62
C ARG A 92 8.26 14.53 -18.20
N ASP A 93 9.48 14.01 -18.26
CA ASP A 93 9.78 12.64 -17.84
C ASP A 93 9.78 12.52 -16.33
N ALA A 94 10.37 13.51 -15.63
CA ALA A 94 10.26 13.62 -14.18
C ALA A 94 8.79 13.68 -13.73
N ASP A 95 7.93 14.39 -14.46
CA ASP A 95 6.49 14.39 -14.21
C ASP A 95 5.81 13.04 -14.40
N LEU A 96 6.29 12.24 -15.35
CA LEU A 96 5.81 10.88 -15.54
C LEU A 96 6.26 9.95 -14.40
N VAL A 97 7.50 10.11 -13.90
CA VAL A 97 7.98 9.40 -12.70
C VAL A 97 7.16 9.78 -11.46
N LEU A 98 6.86 11.07 -11.26
CA LEU A 98 6.01 11.53 -10.16
C LEU A 98 4.55 11.05 -10.27
N ARG A 99 4.05 10.77 -11.48
CA ARG A 99 2.77 10.04 -11.67
C ARG A 99 2.90 8.58 -11.24
N GLY A 100 4.01 7.92 -11.56
CA GLY A 100 4.36 6.60 -11.02
C GLY A 100 4.39 6.58 -9.49
N LEU A 101 5.00 7.58 -8.87
CA LEU A 101 5.04 7.72 -7.40
C LEU A 101 3.62 7.81 -6.79
N ARG A 102 2.73 8.58 -7.42
CA ARG A 102 1.31 8.61 -7.01
C ARG A 102 0.63 7.25 -7.17
N GLN A 103 0.91 6.53 -8.25
CA GLN A 103 0.38 5.18 -8.45
C GLN A 103 0.87 4.23 -7.36
N PHE A 104 2.15 4.29 -6.98
CA PHE A 104 2.70 3.52 -5.85
C PHE A 104 1.98 3.83 -4.53
N PHE A 105 1.74 5.10 -4.22
CA PHE A 105 0.96 5.45 -3.04
C PHE A 105 -0.48 4.93 -3.11
N MET A 106 -1.10 4.95 -4.29
CA MET A 106 -2.44 4.40 -4.49
C MET A 106 -2.45 2.88 -4.32
N THR A 107 -1.45 2.15 -4.81
CA THR A 107 -1.36 0.69 -4.62
C THR A 107 -1.22 0.35 -3.14
N HIS A 108 -0.39 1.07 -2.38
CA HIS A 108 -0.29 0.89 -0.94
C HIS A 108 -1.65 1.13 -0.25
N LEU A 109 -2.33 2.26 -0.52
CA LEU A 109 -3.62 2.55 0.09
C LEU A 109 -4.67 1.49 -0.25
N ARG A 110 -4.80 1.12 -1.52
CA ARG A 110 -5.81 0.14 -2.00
C ARG A 110 -5.53 -1.28 -1.50
N SER A 111 -4.28 -1.61 -1.21
CA SER A 111 -3.90 -2.89 -0.62
C SER A 111 -4.33 -3.09 0.84
N GLY A 112 -5.03 -2.12 1.43
CA GLY A 112 -5.30 -2.09 2.87
C GLY A 112 -4.10 -1.60 3.67
N ARG A 113 -3.19 -0.85 3.04
CA ARG A 113 -1.92 -0.37 3.61
C ARG A 113 -0.97 -1.49 3.98
N ARG A 114 -1.07 -2.64 3.32
CA ARG A 114 -0.14 -3.75 3.52
C ARG A 114 1.16 -3.50 2.73
N PHE A 115 2.18 -4.30 3.00
CA PHE A 115 3.46 -4.19 2.28
C PHE A 115 3.26 -4.31 0.76
N VAL A 116 3.88 -3.40 0.03
CA VAL A 116 3.93 -3.35 -1.44
C VAL A 116 5.37 -3.08 -1.84
N ALA A 117 5.88 -3.82 -2.82
CA ALA A 117 7.23 -3.62 -3.33
C ALA A 117 7.28 -2.47 -4.34
N MET A 118 8.43 -1.80 -4.47
CA MET A 118 8.65 -0.74 -5.46
C MET A 118 9.25 -1.34 -6.76
N PRO A 119 8.52 -1.43 -7.88
CA PRO A 119 8.99 -2.10 -9.10
C PRO A 119 9.75 -1.16 -10.05
N SER A 120 10.06 0.07 -9.63
CA SER A 120 10.74 1.05 -10.47
C SER A 120 11.78 1.80 -9.66
N ARG A 121 13.03 1.73 -10.10
CA ARG A 121 14.17 2.43 -9.51
C ARG A 121 14.04 3.95 -9.65
N ALA A 122 13.50 4.44 -10.75
CA ALA A 122 13.24 5.87 -10.89
C ALA A 122 12.21 6.38 -9.87
N VAL A 123 11.15 5.60 -9.62
CA VAL A 123 10.14 5.96 -8.62
C VAL A 123 10.67 5.76 -7.19
N ASP A 124 11.53 4.77 -6.98
CA ASP A 124 12.25 4.54 -5.74
C ASP A 124 13.10 5.75 -5.33
N GLU A 125 13.87 6.30 -6.27
CA GLU A 125 14.65 7.53 -6.07
C GLU A 125 13.75 8.74 -5.73
N ALA A 126 12.60 8.87 -6.41
CA ALA A 126 11.64 9.92 -6.09
C ALA A 126 11.07 9.77 -4.67
N TRP A 127 10.81 8.55 -4.24
CA TRP A 127 10.34 8.26 -2.88
C TRP A 127 11.42 8.56 -1.84
N HIS A 128 12.67 8.16 -2.11
CA HIS A 128 13.82 8.42 -1.25
C HIS A 128 14.05 9.93 -1.08
N ALA A 129 13.97 10.70 -2.15
CA ALA A 129 14.00 12.16 -2.06
C ALA A 129 12.83 12.73 -1.24
N HIS A 130 11.65 12.10 -1.29
CA HIS A 130 10.49 12.57 -0.55
C HIS A 130 10.63 12.38 0.97
N ILE A 131 11.13 11.23 1.42
CA ILE A 131 11.26 10.90 2.86
C ILE A 131 12.31 11.75 3.59
N LEU A 132 13.34 12.25 2.87
CA LEU A 132 14.38 13.11 3.46
C LEU A 132 13.82 14.38 4.11
N HIS A 133 12.67 14.88 3.63
CA HIS A 133 11.92 15.95 4.30
C HIS A 133 10.93 15.34 5.30
N THR A 134 11.45 14.79 6.39
CA THR A 134 10.74 13.91 7.34
C THR A 134 9.42 14.48 7.85
N GLU A 135 9.36 15.75 8.25
CA GLU A 135 8.12 16.38 8.75
C GLU A 135 7.05 16.53 7.65
N ALA A 136 7.45 16.97 6.45
CA ALA A 136 6.54 17.10 5.33
C ALA A 136 6.03 15.74 4.86
N TYR A 137 6.91 14.74 4.82
CA TYR A 137 6.58 13.36 4.48
C TYR A 137 5.63 12.73 5.51
N GLN A 138 5.89 12.91 6.80
CA GLN A 138 5.03 12.40 7.87
C GLN A 138 3.62 13.01 7.79
N ARG A 139 3.51 14.33 7.56
CA ARG A 139 2.21 14.99 7.36
C ARG A 139 1.49 14.48 6.13
N TRP A 140 2.22 14.25 5.03
CA TRP A 140 1.66 13.67 3.82
C TRP A 140 1.13 12.25 4.04
N CYS A 141 1.91 11.39 4.72
CA CYS A 141 1.53 10.02 5.05
C CYS A 141 0.34 9.93 6.01
N ARG A 142 0.26 10.82 7.01
CA ARG A 142 -0.91 10.88 7.91
C ARG A 142 -2.19 11.19 7.13
N ALA A 143 -2.12 12.15 6.20
CA ALA A 143 -3.24 12.47 5.32
C ALA A 143 -3.57 11.33 4.33
N ALA A 144 -2.57 10.70 3.71
CA ALA A 144 -2.77 9.64 2.72
C ALA A 144 -3.22 8.30 3.35
N PHE A 145 -2.52 7.83 4.39
CA PHE A 145 -2.66 6.47 4.93
C PHE A 145 -3.08 6.41 6.40
N GLY A 146 -2.87 7.49 7.15
CA GLY A 146 -3.16 7.56 8.58
C GLY A 146 -2.01 7.05 9.45
N ARG A 147 -0.94 6.58 8.81
CA ARG A 147 0.30 6.12 9.41
C ARG A 147 1.46 6.38 8.45
N LEU A 148 2.69 6.28 8.95
CA LEU A 148 3.87 6.39 8.12
C LEU A 148 3.96 5.20 7.16
N LEU A 149 4.31 5.47 5.90
CA LEU A 149 4.66 4.43 4.94
C LEU A 149 6.17 4.25 4.98
N HIS A 150 6.61 3.05 5.33
CA HIS A 150 7.96 2.57 5.09
C HIS A 150 7.87 1.57 3.94
N HIS A 151 8.76 1.69 2.94
CA HIS A 151 8.88 0.66 1.92
C HIS A 151 10.26 0.02 1.97
N THR A 152 10.35 -1.15 1.37
CA THR A 152 11.61 -1.85 1.14
C THR A 152 11.85 -1.86 -0.37
N PRO A 153 13.03 -1.44 -0.85
CA PRO A 153 13.35 -1.45 -2.28
C PRO A 153 13.23 -2.86 -2.87
N ALA A 154 12.86 -2.97 -4.15
CA ALA A 154 12.72 -4.28 -4.79
C ALA A 154 14.07 -4.97 -5.02
N GLU A 155 15.18 -4.25 -5.03
CA GLU A 155 16.54 -4.79 -5.11
C GLU A 155 16.85 -5.75 -3.96
N VAL A 156 16.20 -5.54 -2.80
CA VAL A 156 16.35 -6.38 -1.60
C VAL A 156 15.43 -7.61 -1.66
N LEU A 157 14.46 -7.63 -2.58
CA LEU A 157 13.50 -8.71 -2.70
C LEU A 157 13.95 -9.73 -3.75
N SER A 158 13.65 -11.01 -3.49
CA SER A 158 14.00 -12.12 -4.40
C SER A 158 13.51 -11.83 -5.83
N ARG A 159 14.36 -12.16 -6.81
CA ARG A 159 14.06 -12.08 -8.25
C ARG A 159 12.89 -12.99 -8.66
N ASP A 160 12.55 -13.98 -7.83
CA ASP A 160 11.42 -14.87 -8.06
C ASP A 160 10.09 -14.15 -7.75
N ALA A 161 9.43 -13.72 -8.83
CA ALA A 161 8.11 -13.10 -8.83
C ALA A 161 7.04 -13.89 -8.05
N ARG A 162 7.11 -15.24 -8.06
CA ARG A 162 6.15 -16.10 -7.35
C ARG A 162 6.37 -16.08 -5.84
N ARG A 163 7.58 -15.75 -5.38
CA ARG A 163 7.94 -15.63 -3.96
C ARG A 163 7.82 -14.21 -3.42
N ASN A 164 7.55 -13.23 -4.27
CA ASN A 164 7.48 -11.82 -3.90
C ASN A 164 6.04 -11.30 -3.78
N ASP A 165 5.41 -11.58 -2.64
CA ASP A 165 4.02 -11.16 -2.36
C ASP A 165 3.82 -9.63 -2.36
N GLY A 166 4.88 -8.86 -2.06
CA GLY A 166 4.87 -7.40 -2.16
C GLY A 166 4.73 -6.94 -3.61
N LEU A 167 5.52 -7.52 -4.51
CA LEU A 167 5.52 -7.18 -5.94
C LEU A 167 4.24 -7.64 -6.64
N ARG A 168 3.72 -8.83 -6.31
CA ARG A 168 2.42 -9.32 -6.81
C ARG A 168 1.26 -8.41 -6.41
N ARG A 169 1.29 -7.91 -5.17
CA ARG A 169 0.30 -6.96 -4.67
C ARG A 169 0.41 -5.61 -5.37
N THR A 170 1.63 -5.11 -5.58
CA THR A 170 1.87 -3.90 -6.37
C THR A 170 1.34 -4.07 -7.78
N TRP A 171 1.65 -5.19 -8.43
CA TRP A 171 1.17 -5.53 -9.77
C TRP A 171 -0.35 -5.52 -9.85
N TYR A 172 -1.02 -6.24 -8.95
CA TYR A 172 -2.48 -6.34 -8.92
C TYR A 172 -3.14 -4.96 -8.81
N TRP A 173 -2.73 -4.15 -7.83
CA TRP A 173 -3.34 -2.84 -7.62
C TRP A 173 -2.93 -1.80 -8.66
N ALA A 174 -1.72 -1.88 -9.22
CA ALA A 174 -1.31 -1.02 -10.33
C ALA A 174 -2.14 -1.29 -11.58
N CYS A 175 -2.34 -2.57 -11.93
CA CYS A 175 -3.22 -2.98 -13.02
C CYS A 175 -4.66 -2.51 -12.79
N LYS A 176 -5.19 -2.70 -11.57
CA LYS A 176 -6.55 -2.24 -11.21
C LYS A 176 -6.72 -0.73 -11.18
N GLU A 177 -5.65 0.07 -11.04
CA GLU A 177 -5.74 1.54 -11.17
C GLU A 177 -5.84 1.98 -12.63
N GLU A 178 -5.28 1.18 -13.54
CA GLU A 178 -5.25 1.47 -14.97
C GLU A 178 -6.25 0.67 -15.80
N SER A 179 -7.17 -0.03 -15.13
CA SER A 179 -8.18 -0.91 -15.76
C SER A 179 -7.57 -2.01 -16.63
N ILE A 180 -6.42 -2.53 -16.23
CA ILE A 180 -5.75 -3.68 -16.85
C ILE A 180 -6.15 -4.95 -16.07
N ASP A 181 -6.40 -6.05 -16.79
CA ASP A 181 -6.57 -7.36 -16.17
C ASP A 181 -5.21 -7.87 -15.65
N PRO A 182 -5.02 -8.06 -14.33
CA PRO A 182 -3.75 -8.52 -13.76
C PRO A 182 -3.33 -9.93 -14.23
N ARG A 183 -4.26 -10.77 -14.69
CA ARG A 183 -3.99 -12.15 -15.14
C ARG A 183 -3.65 -12.23 -16.62
N ARG A 184 -4.30 -11.39 -17.43
CA ARG A 184 -4.08 -11.31 -18.88
C ARG A 184 -3.76 -9.86 -19.27
N PRO A 185 -2.61 -9.34 -18.82
CA PRO A 185 -2.23 -7.95 -19.10
C PRO A 185 -1.97 -7.76 -20.60
N ILE A 186 -2.73 -6.87 -21.24
CA ILE A 186 -2.46 -6.45 -22.64
C ILE A 186 -1.31 -5.45 -22.75
N ARG A 187 -0.96 -4.78 -21.64
CA ARG A 187 0.09 -3.77 -21.52
C ARG A 187 0.58 -3.71 -20.07
N LEU A 188 1.75 -3.12 -19.86
CA LEU A 188 2.27 -2.87 -18.52
C LEU A 188 1.58 -1.65 -17.89
N PRO A 189 1.28 -1.69 -16.57
CA PRO A 189 0.98 -0.48 -15.83
C PRO A 189 2.20 0.45 -15.79
N LEU A 190 1.96 1.76 -15.74
CA LEU A 190 2.96 2.83 -15.75
C LEU A 190 4.09 2.54 -14.78
N LEU A 191 3.77 2.23 -13.53
CA LEU A 191 4.74 1.97 -12.48
C LEU A 191 5.76 0.86 -12.84
N PHE A 192 5.37 -0.13 -13.65
CA PHE A 192 6.26 -1.21 -14.13
C PHE A 192 6.92 -0.88 -15.48
N ALA A 193 6.44 0.12 -16.20
CA ALA A 193 6.95 0.49 -17.52
C ALA A 193 8.03 1.59 -17.48
N LEU A 194 8.12 2.34 -16.38
CA LEU A 194 8.95 3.55 -16.28
C LEU A 194 10.44 3.30 -16.50
N ASP A 195 11.00 2.27 -15.85
CA ASP A 195 12.44 2.01 -15.90
C ASP A 195 12.91 1.63 -17.31
N ALA A 196 12.17 0.72 -17.96
CA ALA A 196 12.42 0.35 -19.35
C ALA A 196 12.23 1.52 -20.31
N LYS A 197 11.19 2.36 -20.09
CA LYS A 197 10.90 3.52 -20.93
C LYS A 197 12.04 4.56 -20.92
N PHE A 198 12.68 4.75 -19.78
CA PHE A 198 13.72 5.76 -19.61
C PHE A 198 15.15 5.20 -19.59
N ALA A 199 15.31 3.91 -19.94
CA ALA A 199 16.59 3.21 -19.93
C ALA A 199 17.38 3.46 -18.63
N ILE A 200 16.70 3.30 -17.50
CA ILE A 200 17.29 3.54 -16.18
C ILE A 200 18.39 2.50 -15.93
N ALA A 201 19.61 2.97 -15.63
CA ALA A 201 20.73 2.10 -15.34
C ALA A 201 20.44 1.24 -14.10
N GLY A 202 20.52 -0.09 -14.26
CA GLY A 202 20.13 -1.05 -13.22
C GLY A 202 18.67 -0.90 -12.77
N GLY A 203 17.79 -0.45 -13.66
CA GLY A 203 16.34 -0.47 -13.47
C GLY A 203 15.75 -1.82 -13.87
N PHE A 204 14.44 -1.97 -13.62
CA PHE A 204 13.74 -3.22 -13.84
C PHE A 204 13.07 -3.27 -15.23
N HIS A 205 13.23 -4.38 -15.95
CA HIS A 205 12.61 -4.60 -17.24
C HIS A 205 11.50 -5.64 -17.13
N TYR A 206 10.24 -5.24 -17.35
CA TYR A 206 9.09 -6.14 -17.32
C TYR A 206 8.51 -6.38 -18.71
N VAL A 207 7.85 -7.53 -18.90
CA VAL A 207 7.07 -7.83 -20.11
C VAL A 207 5.68 -8.32 -19.69
N PRO A 208 4.60 -7.89 -20.38
CA PRO A 208 3.24 -8.22 -19.97
C PRO A 208 2.92 -9.71 -20.13
N ASP A 209 3.28 -10.34 -21.26
CA ASP A 209 3.06 -11.77 -21.51
C ASP A 209 4.38 -12.51 -21.75
N CYS A 210 4.53 -13.63 -21.07
CA CYS A 210 5.76 -14.42 -20.97
C CYS A 210 5.82 -15.55 -22.00
N SER A 211 4.72 -15.77 -22.73
CA SER A 211 4.68 -16.64 -23.92
C SER A 211 5.70 -16.24 -25.00
N ALA A 212 6.14 -14.98 -25.00
CA ALA A 212 7.19 -14.45 -25.86
C ALA A 212 8.62 -14.70 -25.31
N ILE A 213 8.80 -14.89 -24.00
CA ILE A 213 10.11 -14.99 -23.33
C ILE A 213 10.52 -16.44 -23.07
N ASP A 214 9.57 -17.39 -22.93
CA ASP A 214 9.89 -18.82 -22.73
C ASP A 214 10.71 -19.44 -23.90
N ARG A 215 10.90 -18.71 -25.01
CA ARG A 215 11.80 -19.09 -26.11
C ARG A 215 13.23 -18.54 -26.00
N ALA A 216 13.53 -17.65 -25.05
CA ALA A 216 14.80 -16.97 -24.87
C ALA A 216 15.25 -17.02 -23.41
N SER A 217 15.67 -18.20 -22.95
CA SER A 217 16.29 -18.40 -21.63
C SER A 217 17.60 -17.60 -21.54
N GLY A 218 17.60 -16.49 -20.80
CA GLY A 218 18.84 -15.79 -20.43
C GLY A 218 18.80 -14.28 -20.22
N SER A 219 17.65 -13.60 -20.29
CA SER A 219 17.61 -12.14 -20.11
C SER A 219 17.06 -11.73 -18.74
N ASP A 220 17.54 -10.60 -18.21
CA ASP A 220 17.23 -9.95 -16.92
C ASP A 220 15.78 -9.38 -16.87
N VAL A 221 14.83 -10.11 -17.47
CA VAL A 221 13.47 -9.67 -17.79
C VAL A 221 12.47 -10.32 -16.85
N TYR A 222 11.72 -9.47 -16.15
CA TYR A 222 10.69 -9.85 -15.19
C TYR A 222 9.33 -10.07 -15.89
N CYS A 223 8.64 -11.13 -15.47
CA CYS A 223 7.38 -11.57 -16.09
C CYS A 223 6.16 -10.93 -15.40
N GLY A 224 5.31 -10.23 -16.14
CA GLY A 224 4.09 -9.58 -15.63
C GLY A 224 2.96 -10.56 -15.30
N SER A 225 2.68 -11.50 -16.21
CA SER A 225 1.61 -12.50 -16.03
C SER A 225 1.87 -13.48 -14.88
N SER A 226 3.14 -13.75 -14.53
CA SER A 226 3.48 -14.60 -13.38
C SER A 226 3.09 -13.98 -12.04
N PHE A 227 2.95 -12.64 -11.97
CA PHE A 227 2.44 -11.98 -10.76
C PHE A 227 0.94 -12.23 -10.56
N GLY A 228 0.18 -12.43 -11.65
CA GLY A 228 -1.27 -12.66 -11.64
C GLY A 228 -1.67 -14.12 -11.40
N ALA A 229 -0.76 -15.08 -11.58
CA ALA A 229 -0.98 -16.50 -11.32
C ALA A 229 -1.10 -16.79 -9.81
N GLU A 230 -1.92 -17.78 -9.41
CA GLU A 230 -2.04 -18.20 -8.01
C GLU A 230 -0.78 -18.97 -7.56
N ARG A 231 -0.51 -18.97 -6.25
CA ARG A 231 0.56 -19.79 -5.68
C ARG A 231 0.05 -21.23 -5.76
N ASP A 232 0.70 -22.09 -6.53
CA ASP A 232 0.46 -23.54 -6.49
C ASP A 232 0.82 -24.04 -5.09
N GLY A 233 -0.13 -23.96 -4.17
CA GLY A 233 -0.15 -24.74 -2.96
C GLY A 233 -0.50 -26.16 -3.38
N SER A 234 0.54 -26.97 -3.63
CA SER A 234 0.42 -28.40 -3.85
C SER A 234 -0.33 -29.05 -2.68
N TRP A 235 -1.67 -29.16 -2.77
CA TRP A 235 -2.55 -30.22 -2.23
C TRP A 235 -3.97 -29.97 -2.81
N GLY A 236 -4.29 -30.59 -3.95
CA GLY A 236 -5.65 -30.56 -4.51
C GLY A 236 -5.66 -31.23 -5.89
N GLY A 237 -6.37 -32.36 -5.99
CA GLY A 237 -6.37 -33.25 -7.14
C GLY A 237 -6.98 -32.67 -8.43
N PRO A 238 -6.96 -33.45 -9.52
CA PRO A 238 -7.25 -32.97 -10.86
C PRO A 238 -8.76 -32.90 -11.08
N PHE A 239 -9.40 -31.78 -10.77
CA PHE A 239 -10.66 -31.28 -11.34
C PHE A 239 -10.96 -30.00 -10.55
N ASP A 240 -11.00 -28.84 -11.22
CA ASP A 240 -11.92 -27.71 -10.93
C ASP A 240 -11.57 -26.51 -11.82
N ASP A 241 -12.39 -26.32 -12.86
CA ASP A 241 -12.53 -25.09 -13.64
C ASP A 241 -13.34 -24.10 -12.80
N ASP A 242 -12.68 -23.34 -11.93
CA ASP A 242 -13.37 -22.35 -11.10
C ASP A 242 -12.76 -20.95 -11.25
N ARG A 243 -13.55 -20.09 -11.91
CA ARG A 243 -13.30 -18.67 -12.17
C ARG A 243 -13.34 -17.82 -10.88
N ARG A 244 -12.52 -18.15 -9.88
CA ARG A 244 -12.35 -17.29 -8.70
C ARG A 244 -11.51 -16.09 -9.08
N ALA A 245 -12.08 -14.89 -8.94
CA ALA A 245 -11.32 -13.65 -8.98
C ALA A 245 -10.24 -13.72 -7.89
N GLY A 246 -8.98 -13.62 -8.29
CA GLY A 246 -7.84 -13.73 -7.39
C GLY A 246 -7.95 -12.61 -6.37
N ASP A 247 -8.24 -12.96 -5.13
CA ASP A 247 -8.34 -12.00 -4.06
C ASP A 247 -6.93 -11.52 -3.68
N SER A 248 -6.81 -10.21 -3.46
CA SER A 248 -5.66 -9.62 -2.80
C SER A 248 -5.31 -10.22 -1.43
N GLN A 249 -6.19 -11.04 -0.84
CA GLN A 249 -5.95 -11.79 0.38
C GLN A 249 -5.05 -13.01 0.19
N GLY A 250 -4.89 -13.53 -1.04
CA GLY A 250 -3.99 -14.65 -1.35
C GLY A 250 -2.50 -14.30 -1.43
N PHE A 251 -2.12 -13.04 -1.17
CA PHE A 251 -0.73 -12.60 -1.08
C PHE A 251 -0.25 -12.78 0.37
N GLY A 252 0.52 -13.83 0.63
CA GLY A 252 1.10 -14.14 1.94
C GLY A 252 1.89 -12.94 2.50
N GLY A 253 1.85 -12.76 3.81
CA GLY A 253 2.67 -11.77 4.50
C GLY A 253 3.81 -12.48 5.22
N SER A 254 5.02 -12.45 4.68
CA SER A 254 6.22 -12.73 5.47
C SER A 254 6.69 -11.39 6.06
N GLU A 255 6.07 -10.95 7.15
CA GLU A 255 6.56 -9.82 7.92
C GLU A 255 7.63 -10.35 8.88
N THR A 256 8.89 -9.98 8.70
CA THR A 256 9.88 -10.07 9.78
C THR A 256 9.54 -8.97 10.78
N SER A 257 8.73 -9.30 11.78
CA SER A 257 8.51 -8.45 12.94
C SER A 257 9.82 -8.35 13.73
N SER A 258 10.62 -7.33 13.45
CA SER A 258 11.61 -6.86 14.42
C SER A 258 10.85 -6.13 15.52
N SER A 259 10.31 -6.90 16.45
CA SER A 259 9.81 -6.39 17.73
C SER A 259 11.00 -5.86 18.50
N ALA A 260 11.21 -4.54 18.47
CA ALA A 260 12.03 -3.87 19.45
C ALA A 260 11.22 -3.83 20.75
N GLU A 261 11.47 -4.79 21.63
CA GLU A 261 11.04 -4.69 23.02
C GLU A 261 12.07 -3.87 23.79
N SER A 262 11.68 -2.68 24.20
CA SER A 262 12.41 -1.85 25.15
C SER A 262 11.79 -1.97 26.54
N SER A 263 12.68 -2.03 27.53
CA SER A 263 12.55 -1.78 28.98
C SER A 263 11.73 -2.76 29.82
N ASP A 264 12.37 -3.42 30.80
CA ASP A 264 12.44 -2.82 32.13
C ASP A 264 13.63 -3.32 32.98
N SER A 265 14.05 -2.46 33.90
CA SER A 265 15.17 -2.61 34.82
C SER A 265 14.71 -3.35 36.08
N GLY A 266 15.54 -4.25 36.63
CA GLY A 266 15.26 -4.92 37.90
C GLY A 266 16.50 -5.61 38.46
N ASP A 267 16.95 -5.07 39.60
CA ASP A 267 18.14 -5.44 40.36
C ASP A 267 18.13 -6.84 41.01
N ALA A 268 19.35 -7.25 41.39
CA ALA A 268 19.74 -8.13 42.51
C ALA A 268 19.68 -9.67 42.38
N GLY A 269 20.83 -10.30 42.62
CA GLY A 269 20.91 -11.72 42.99
C GLY A 269 22.27 -12.40 42.76
N SER A 270 23.18 -12.27 43.73
CA SER A 270 24.45 -13.00 43.85
C SER A 270 24.29 -14.54 43.84
N SER A 271 25.33 -15.28 43.43
CA SER A 271 25.94 -16.42 44.18
C SER A 271 26.47 -17.60 43.32
N CYS A 272 27.79 -17.80 43.44
CA CYS A 272 28.74 -18.94 43.30
C CYS A 272 28.44 -20.34 42.65
N GLY A 273 29.55 -20.94 42.19
CA GLY A 273 29.81 -22.38 42.00
C GLY A 273 29.96 -22.78 40.52
N GLY A 274 31.06 -23.29 39.98
CA GLY A 274 32.12 -24.15 40.54
C GLY A 274 32.04 -25.51 39.83
N GLY A 275 33.07 -25.87 39.04
CA GLY A 275 33.18 -27.15 38.32
C GLY A 275 33.79 -27.01 36.94
#